data_AF-A0A5M5ZN07-F1
#
_entry.id   AF-A0A5M5ZN07-F1
#
_cell.length_a   1.000
_cell.length_b   1.000
_cell.length_c   1.000
_cell.angle_alpha   90.00
_cell.angle_beta   90.00
_cell.angle_gamma   90.00
#
_symmetry.space_group_name_H-M   'P 1'
#
loop_
_entity.id
_entity.type
_entity.pdbx_description
1 polymer ?
#
loop_
_entity_poly.entity_id
_entity_poly.type
_entity_poly.pdbx_seq_one_letter_code
_entity_poly.pdbx_strand_id
1 'polypeptide(L)'
;MNKRRRNTLHLVLDDLERLRDPVMDKEAALKIIQNAQIKVEQCMDEEETALDNRPESFQWSAGNDALSENISDLSEANDELEIIIGQCQEMDAFNYELVRNNVIGIVNTIKRTIHR
;
A
#
# COMPACT_ATOMS: atom_id res chain seq x y z
N MET A 1 -7.54 -9.78 7.64
CA MET A 1 -7.10 -8.49 8.23
C MET A 1 -8.15 -7.85 9.15
N ASN A 2 -7.75 -7.11 10.19
CA ASN A 2 -8.67 -6.42 11.12
C ASN A 2 -9.38 -5.19 10.48
N LYS A 3 -10.46 -4.70 11.12
CA LYS A 3 -11.26 -3.58 10.59
C LYS A 3 -10.48 -2.26 10.48
N ARG A 4 -9.61 -1.96 11.44
CA ARG A 4 -8.83 -0.71 11.46
C ARG A 4 -7.86 -0.65 10.28
N ARG A 5 -7.08 -1.70 10.05
CA ARG A 5 -6.12 -1.81 8.94
C ARG A 5 -6.82 -1.77 7.58
N ARG A 6 -7.96 -2.46 7.43
CA ARG A 6 -8.79 -2.33 6.22
C ARG A 6 -9.22 -0.89 5.95
N ASN A 7 -9.67 -0.17 6.98
CA ASN A 7 -10.04 1.24 6.82
C ASN A 7 -8.84 2.09 6.41
N THR A 8 -7.65 1.87 6.99
CA THR A 8 -6.42 2.56 6.59
C THR A 8 -6.08 2.31 5.12
N LEU A 9 -6.16 1.06 4.66
CA LEU A 9 -5.89 0.73 3.27
C LEU A 9 -6.95 1.27 2.31
N HIS A 10 -8.22 1.38 2.72
CA HIS A 10 -9.23 2.10 1.93
C HIS A 10 -8.87 3.58 1.76
N LEU A 11 -8.35 4.24 2.80
CA LEU A 11 -7.86 5.61 2.66
C LEU A 11 -6.65 5.72 1.71
N VAL A 12 -5.82 4.69 1.64
CA VAL A 12 -4.73 4.62 0.64
C VAL A 12 -5.32 4.53 -0.78
N LEU A 13 -6.34 3.71 -0.99
CA LEU A 13 -7.03 3.63 -2.29
C LEU A 13 -7.64 4.97 -2.70
N ASP A 14 -8.30 5.67 -1.76
CA ASP A 14 -8.89 6.99 -2.01
C ASP A 14 -7.81 8.04 -2.35
N ASP A 15 -6.66 7.99 -1.67
CA ASP A 15 -5.52 8.87 -1.93
C ASP A 15 -4.92 8.60 -3.32
N LEU A 16 -4.72 7.33 -3.70
CA LEU A 16 -4.21 6.96 -5.03
C LEU A 16 -5.19 7.31 -6.17
N GLU A 17 -6.50 7.30 -5.91
CA GLU A 17 -7.49 7.74 -6.90
C GLU A 17 -7.35 9.23 -7.22
N ARG A 18 -7.01 10.07 -6.23
CA ARG A 18 -6.81 11.51 -6.43
C ARG A 18 -5.68 11.83 -7.39
N LEU A 19 -4.68 10.95 -7.54
CA LEU A 19 -3.58 11.14 -8.50
C LEU A 19 -4.04 11.26 -9.95
N ARG A 20 -5.28 10.85 -10.26
CA ARG A 20 -5.89 10.99 -11.59
C ARG A 20 -6.33 12.42 -11.92
N ASP A 21 -6.28 13.34 -10.96
CA ASP A 21 -6.67 14.73 -11.18
C ASP A 21 -5.76 15.37 -12.26
N PRO A 22 -6.33 15.87 -13.38
CA PRO A 22 -5.55 16.46 -14.45
C PRO A 22 -4.81 17.76 -14.04
N VAL A 23 -5.19 18.39 -12.92
CA VAL A 23 -4.49 19.59 -12.41
C VAL A 23 -3.55 19.30 -11.25
N MET A 24 -3.27 18.03 -10.97
CA MET A 24 -2.36 17.61 -9.90
C MET A 24 -0.94 18.13 -10.13
N ASP A 25 -0.43 18.90 -9.17
CA ASP A 25 0.97 19.33 -9.17
C ASP A 25 1.88 18.26 -8.54
N LYS A 26 3.19 18.39 -8.80
CA LYS A 26 4.21 17.44 -8.34
C LYS A 26 4.31 17.33 -6.83
N GLU A 27 4.23 18.44 -6.10
CA GLU A 27 4.37 18.43 -4.65
C GLU A 27 3.16 17.76 -3.99
N ALA A 28 1.95 18.08 -4.48
CA ALA A 28 0.73 17.43 -4.05
C ALA A 28 0.74 15.92 -4.34
N ALA A 29 1.14 15.51 -5.55
CA ALA A 29 1.26 14.10 -5.90
C ALA A 29 2.25 13.36 -5.00
N LEU A 30 3.46 13.89 -4.81
CA LEU A 30 4.47 13.30 -3.94
C LEU A 30 3.98 13.16 -2.51
N LYS A 31 3.30 14.19 -1.98
CA LYS A 31 2.72 14.13 -0.64
C LYS A 31 1.65 13.05 -0.51
N ILE A 32 0.81 12.87 -1.53
CA ILE A 32 -0.19 11.80 -1.57
C ILE A 32 0.50 10.43 -1.56
N ILE A 33 1.49 10.22 -2.42
CA ILE A 33 2.18 8.93 -2.57
C ILE A 33 2.98 8.59 -1.30
N GLN A 34 3.68 9.55 -0.71
CA GLN A 34 4.40 9.35 0.56
C GLN A 34 3.47 9.05 1.72
N ASN A 35 2.32 9.73 1.81
CA ASN A 35 1.31 9.42 2.82
C ASN A 35 0.72 8.01 2.62
N ALA A 36 0.54 7.58 1.37
CA ALA A 36 0.14 6.22 1.05
C ALA A 36 1.19 5.20 1.53
N GLN A 37 2.47 5.45 1.26
CA GLN A 37 3.58 4.61 1.68
C GLN A 37 3.61 4.44 3.21
N ILE A 38 3.59 5.55 3.96
CA ILE A 38 3.57 5.53 5.43
C ILE A 38 2.39 4.69 5.98
N LYS A 39 1.21 4.80 5.37
CA LYS A 39 0.03 4.03 5.79
C LYS A 39 0.15 2.54 5.48
N VAL A 40 0.74 2.19 4.34
CA VAL A 40 1.00 0.79 3.95
C VAL A 40 2.02 0.17 4.89
N GLU A 41 3.13 0.86 5.14
CA GLU A 41 4.18 0.45 6.10
C GLU A 41 3.60 0.23 7.51
N GLN A 42 2.81 1.18 8.01
CA GLN A 42 2.11 1.01 9.30
C GLN A 42 1.19 -0.23 9.33
N CYS A 43 0.49 -0.53 8.23
CA CYS A 43 -0.35 -1.72 8.17
C CYS A 43 0.49 -3.00 8.16
N MET A 44 1.64 -2.98 7.49
CA MET A 44 2.59 -4.10 7.43
C MET A 44 3.16 -4.39 8.82
N ASP A 45 3.70 -3.38 9.52
CA ASP A 45 4.21 -3.50 10.89
C ASP A 45 3.15 -4.05 11.86
N GLU A 46 1.91 -3.58 11.73
CA GLU A 46 0.80 -4.07 12.55
C GLU A 46 0.44 -5.54 12.21
N GLU A 47 0.59 -5.99 10.97
CA GLU A 47 0.40 -7.41 10.57
C GLU A 47 1.56 -8.30 11.05
N GLU A 48 2.81 -7.84 10.93
CA GLU A 48 4.00 -8.52 11.46
C GLU A 48 3.91 -8.70 12.97
N THR A 49 3.61 -7.62 13.70
CA THR A 49 3.39 -7.67 15.15
C THR A 49 2.27 -8.65 15.51
N ALA A 50 1.21 -8.72 14.71
CA ALA A 50 0.13 -9.66 14.94
C ALA A 50 0.54 -11.13 14.70
N LEU A 51 1.46 -11.38 13.76
CA LEU A 51 2.02 -12.69 13.49
C LEU A 51 3.00 -13.12 14.58
N ASP A 52 3.91 -12.24 15.01
CA ASP A 52 4.91 -12.51 16.04
C ASP A 52 4.29 -12.82 17.41
N ASN A 53 3.15 -12.21 17.71
CA ASN A 53 2.42 -12.46 18.96
C ASN A 53 1.54 -13.71 18.92
N ARG A 54 1.51 -14.47 17.82
CA ARG A 54 0.74 -15.72 17.73
C ARG A 54 1.43 -16.83 18.52
N PRO A 55 0.68 -17.65 19.28
CA PRO A 55 1.24 -18.84 19.89
C PRO A 55 1.73 -19.81 18.81
N GLU A 56 2.85 -20.48 19.06
CA GLU A 56 3.49 -21.44 18.14
C GLU A 56 2.55 -22.60 17.75
N SER A 57 1.58 -22.94 18.61
CA SER A 57 0.53 -23.93 18.28
C SER A 57 -0.35 -23.55 17.08
N PHE A 58 -0.35 -22.29 16.65
CA PHE A 58 -1.07 -21.79 15.48
C PHE A 58 -0.19 -21.61 14.24
N GLN A 59 1.07 -22.06 14.28
CA GLN A 59 2.05 -21.86 13.19
C GLN A 59 1.52 -22.30 11.82
N TRP A 60 0.77 -23.40 11.76
CA TRP A 60 0.19 -23.97 10.52
C TRP A 60 -1.30 -23.65 10.35
N SER A 61 -1.78 -22.56 10.95
CA SER A 61 -3.18 -22.15 10.83
C SER A 61 -3.39 -21.27 9.61
N ALA A 62 -4.57 -21.40 8.97
CA ALA A 62 -5.00 -20.52 7.89
C ALA A 62 -4.99 -19.03 8.30
N GLY A 63 -5.09 -18.74 9.61
CA GLY A 63 -4.97 -17.39 10.13
C GLY A 63 -3.53 -16.84 10.05
N ASN A 64 -2.51 -17.68 10.23
CA ASN A 64 -1.11 -17.28 10.07
C ASN A 64 -0.74 -17.18 8.59
N ASP A 65 -1.18 -18.11 7.76
CA ASP A 65 -0.98 -18.04 6.30
C ASP A 65 -1.54 -16.72 5.75
N ALA A 66 -2.76 -16.35 6.15
CA ALA A 66 -3.36 -15.08 5.75
C ALA A 66 -2.59 -13.85 6.26
N LEU A 67 -1.96 -13.91 7.44
CA LEU A 67 -1.11 -12.82 7.94
C LEU A 67 0.16 -12.68 7.10
N SER A 68 0.86 -13.80 6.86
CA SER A 68 2.07 -13.82 6.02
C SER A 68 1.80 -13.37 4.60
N GLU A 69 0.68 -13.78 3.99
CA GLU A 69 0.26 -13.30 2.67
C GLU A 69 -0.07 -11.80 2.69
N ASN A 70 -0.72 -11.29 3.75
CA ASN A 70 -0.99 -9.86 3.85
C ASN A 70 0.31 -9.06 3.95
N ILE A 71 1.29 -9.52 4.76
CA ILE A 71 2.61 -8.88 4.88
C ILE A 71 3.30 -8.87 3.51
N SER A 72 3.30 -10.00 2.80
CA SER A 72 3.88 -10.09 1.45
C SER A 72 3.23 -9.12 0.46
N ASP A 73 1.90 -9.03 0.43
CA ASP A 73 1.19 -8.10 -0.44
C ASP A 73 1.50 -6.63 -0.07
N LEU A 74 1.55 -6.32 1.23
CA LEU A 74 1.84 -4.96 1.71
C LEU A 74 3.28 -4.55 1.41
N SER A 75 4.24 -5.46 1.53
CA SER A 75 5.63 -5.25 1.12
C SER A 75 5.73 -4.98 -0.38
N GLU A 76 5.05 -5.78 -1.22
CA GLU A 76 5.01 -5.56 -2.68
C GLU A 76 4.44 -4.18 -3.01
N ALA A 77 3.33 -3.80 -2.39
CA ALA A 77 2.74 -2.48 -2.57
C ALA A 77 3.66 -1.34 -2.10
N ASN A 78 4.41 -1.55 -1.01
CA ASN A 78 5.34 -0.57 -0.47
C ASN A 78 6.54 -0.33 -1.40
N ASP A 79 7.11 -1.40 -1.95
CA ASP A 79 8.22 -1.33 -2.92
C ASP A 79 7.78 -0.61 -4.21
N GLU A 80 6.56 -0.90 -4.70
CA GLU A 80 6.00 -0.19 -5.85
C GLU A 80 5.77 1.31 -5.57
N LEU A 81 5.35 1.66 -4.34
CA LEU A 81 5.21 3.07 -3.94
C LEU A 81 6.57 3.77 -3.91
N GLU A 82 7.63 3.12 -3.42
CA GLU A 82 8.99 3.67 -3.43
C GLU A 82 9.47 3.95 -4.86
N ILE A 83 9.21 3.03 -5.79
CA ILE A 83 9.52 3.22 -7.22
C ILE A 83 8.80 4.46 -7.78
N ILE A 84 7.49 4.61 -7.52
CA ILE A 84 6.74 5.77 -7.99
C ILE A 84 7.28 7.06 -7.37
N ILE A 85 7.66 7.06 -6.09
CA ILE A 85 8.25 8.22 -5.43
C ILE A 85 9.54 8.64 -6.16
N GLY A 86 10.42 7.69 -6.46
CA GLY A 86 11.65 7.94 -7.22
C GLY A 86 11.35 8.54 -8.59
N GLN A 87 10.43 7.94 -9.35
CA GLN A 87 10.01 8.44 -10.67
C GLN A 87 9.45 9.87 -10.57
N CYS A 88 8.56 10.13 -9.62
CA CYS A 88 7.96 11.46 -9.44
C CYS A 88 9.01 12.51 -9.05
N GLN A 89 10.03 12.14 -8.28
CA GLN A 89 11.12 13.05 -7.89
C GLN A 89 11.99 13.43 -9.09
N GLU A 90 12.26 12.50 -10.00
CA GLU A 90 13.08 12.73 -11.21
C GLU A 90 12.37 13.54 -12.30
N MET A 91 11.03 13.54 -12.32
CA MET A 91 10.24 14.26 -13.31
C MET A 91 10.16 15.77 -13.03
N ASP A 92 10.21 16.60 -14.08
CA ASP A 92 10.05 18.06 -13.94
C ASP A 92 8.63 18.46 -13.49
N ALA A 93 7.62 17.73 -13.97
CA ALA A 93 6.22 17.91 -13.62
C ALA A 93 5.54 16.55 -13.48
N PHE A 94 4.54 16.46 -12.61
CA PHE A 94 3.79 15.22 -12.43
C PHE A 94 3.01 14.86 -13.71
N ASN A 95 3.08 13.60 -14.11
CA ASN A 95 2.33 13.05 -15.24
C ASN A 95 1.79 11.68 -14.84
N TYR A 96 0.49 11.62 -14.58
CA TYR A 96 -0.18 10.40 -14.14
C TYR A 96 0.01 9.24 -15.12
N GLU A 97 0.02 9.48 -16.43
CA GLU A 97 0.12 8.40 -17.42
C GLU A 97 1.46 7.65 -17.35
N LEU A 98 2.52 8.28 -16.86
CA LEU A 98 3.83 7.63 -16.70
C LEU A 98 3.86 6.67 -15.51
N VAL A 99 3.12 6.98 -14.45
CA VAL A 99 3.06 6.18 -13.21
C VAL A 99 1.81 5.30 -13.12
N ARG A 100 0.88 5.44 -14.07
CA ARG A 100 -0.44 4.82 -14.05
C ARG A 100 -0.41 3.31 -13.86
N ASN A 101 0.50 2.62 -14.55
CA ASN A 101 0.59 1.16 -14.46
C ASN A 101 1.02 0.70 -13.06
N ASN A 102 1.98 1.40 -12.45
CA ASN A 102 2.39 1.16 -11.06
C ASN A 102 1.24 1.45 -10.10
N VAL A 103 0.52 2.57 -10.27
CA VAL A 103 -0.66 2.88 -9.44
C VAL A 103 -1.73 1.78 -9.54
N ILE A 104 -1.96 1.23 -10.73
CA ILE A 104 -2.90 0.11 -10.93
C ILE A 104 -2.42 -1.16 -10.22
N GLY A 105 -1.12 -1.47 -10.27
CA GLY A 105 -0.48 -2.58 -9.57
C GLY A 105 -0.76 -2.51 -8.07
N ILE A 106 -0.32 -1.42 -7.43
CA ILE A 106 -0.54 -1.11 -6.01
C ILE A 106 -2.03 -1.23 -5.64
N VAL A 107 -2.93 -0.62 -6.41
CA VAL A 107 -4.38 -0.66 -6.13
C VAL A 107 -4.92 -2.09 -6.15
N ASN A 108 -4.48 -2.92 -7.10
CA ASN A 108 -4.93 -4.30 -7.20
C ASN A 108 -4.39 -5.14 -6.05
N THR A 109 -3.12 -4.96 -5.68
CA THR A 109 -2.49 -5.62 -4.54
C THR A 109 -3.20 -5.25 -3.24
N ILE A 110 -3.41 -3.95 -2.97
CA ILE A 110 -4.13 -3.50 -1.78
C ILE A 110 -5.57 -4.05 -1.73
N LYS A 111 -6.30 -4.04 -2.86
CA LYS A 111 -7.65 -4.61 -2.93
C LYS A 111 -7.65 -6.11 -2.62
N ARG A 112 -6.69 -6.87 -3.15
CA ARG A 112 -6.52 -8.29 -2.85
C ARG A 112 -6.32 -8.50 -1.35
N THR A 113 -5.45 -7.72 -0.71
CA THR A 113 -5.19 -7.79 0.73
C THR A 113 -6.43 -7.50 1.57
N ILE A 114 -7.22 -6.49 1.21
CA ILE A 114 -8.43 -6.09 1.94
C ILE A 114 -9.51 -7.19 1.95
N HIS A 115 -9.67 -7.89 0.83
CA HIS A 115 -10.77 -8.82 0.59
C HIS A 115 -10.44 -10.29 0.84
N ARG A 116 -9.24 -10.59 1.35
CA ARG A 116 -8.84 -11.90 1.87
C ARG A 116 -9.47 -12.17 3.25
#